data_AF-A0A8S3UM83-F1
#
_entry.id   AF-A0A8S3UM83-F1
#
_cell.length_a   1.000
_cell.length_b   1.000
_cell.length_c   1.000
_cell.angle_alpha   90.00
_cell.angle_beta   90.00
_cell.angle_gamma   90.00
#
_symmetry.space_group_name_H-M   'P 1'
#
loop_
_entity.id
_entity.type
_entity.pdbx_description
1 polymer ?
#
loop_
_entity_poly.entity_id
_entity_poly.type
_entity_poly.pdbx_seq_one_letter_code
_entity_poly.pdbx_strand_id
1 'polypeptide(L)'
;MLNVLQKLNLQQAFPNFEREKITPDIVCRLSTHEMEILGVSSRADMMKLRTECVKYGTSAPNKINSECGPPKFDIPKSVLKSVLENGFKISDISKLLSVSESTIYRRMSQFGLSKMNFTQIDDSDLDLTLGQIIKEFPLCGETLLQQMLLLKGIRARRWRLRECMHPLDTAGVQARRTGRLHRRVYNVMGPNHLWHIDTNHKLVRWRFVIVGGIDGFSRLITF
;
A
#
# COMPACT_ATOMS: atom_id res chain seq x y z
N MET A 1 8.05 -19.52 9.46
CA MET A 1 7.90 -19.83 10.89
C MET A 1 8.83 -20.96 11.33
N LEU A 2 8.84 -22.11 10.66
CA LEU A 2 9.71 -23.26 10.97
C LEU A 2 11.19 -22.89 11.22
N ASN A 3 11.81 -22.15 10.29
CA ASN A 3 13.22 -21.73 10.43
C ASN A 3 13.50 -20.91 11.70
N VAL A 4 12.53 -20.11 12.16
CA VAL A 4 12.66 -19.31 13.39
C VAL A 4 12.64 -20.22 14.62
N LEU A 5 11.68 -21.14 14.65
CA LEU A 5 11.54 -22.09 15.75
C LEU A 5 12.74 -23.06 15.82
N GLN A 6 13.26 -23.51 14.67
CA GLN A 6 14.49 -24.31 14.60
C GLN A 6 15.68 -23.58 15.19
N LYS A 7 15.88 -22.30 14.86
CA LYS A 7 16.97 -21.48 15.41
C LYS A 7 16.93 -21.33 16.93
N LEU A 8 15.74 -21.41 17.52
CA LEU A 8 15.50 -21.25 18.95
C LEU A 8 15.32 -22.57 19.71
N ASN A 9 15.48 -23.72 19.04
CA ASN A 9 15.20 -25.04 19.61
C ASN A 9 13.75 -25.20 20.12
N LEU A 10 12.78 -24.59 19.42
CA LEU A 10 11.34 -24.62 19.72
C LEU A 10 10.54 -25.37 18.64
N GLN A 11 11.15 -26.34 17.98
CA GLN A 11 10.57 -27.06 16.83
C GLN A 11 9.29 -27.82 17.20
N GLN A 12 9.21 -28.29 18.45
CA GLN A 12 8.05 -28.96 19.03
C GLN A 12 6.77 -28.13 18.97
N ALA A 13 6.86 -26.80 18.96
CA ALA A 13 5.71 -25.91 18.89
C ALA A 13 5.19 -25.73 17.45
N PHE A 14 5.97 -26.11 16.43
CA PHE A 14 5.63 -25.85 15.03
C PHE A 14 4.24 -26.35 14.58
N PRO A 15 3.78 -27.57 14.97
CA PRO A 15 2.44 -28.04 14.59
C PRO A 15 1.32 -27.11 15.05
N ASN A 16 1.45 -26.49 16.23
CA ASN A 16 0.46 -25.56 16.75
C ASN A 16 0.47 -24.24 15.99
N PHE A 17 1.67 -23.72 15.67
CA PHE A 17 1.82 -22.52 14.85
C PHE A 17 1.27 -22.72 13.44
N GLU A 18 1.44 -23.91 12.85
CA GLU A 18 0.89 -24.25 11.54
C GLU A 18 -0.63 -24.37 11.59
N ARG A 19 -1.18 -25.08 12.59
CA ARG A 19 -2.63 -25.22 12.79
C ARG A 19 -3.33 -23.87 12.92
N GLU A 20 -2.77 -22.99 13.74
CA GLU A 20 -3.32 -21.65 14.01
C GLU A 20 -2.89 -20.60 12.97
N LYS A 21 -2.16 -21.00 11.91
CA LYS A 21 -1.66 -20.14 10.84
C LYS A 21 -0.89 -18.91 11.33
N ILE A 22 -0.12 -19.07 12.41
CA ILE A 22 0.64 -17.98 13.02
C ILE A 22 1.90 -17.70 12.21
N THR A 23 1.98 -16.49 11.69
CA THR A 23 3.14 -15.99 10.97
C THR A 23 4.05 -15.15 11.87
N PRO A 24 5.37 -15.05 11.58
CA PRO A 24 6.33 -14.32 12.41
C PRO A 24 5.94 -12.87 12.72
N ASP A 25 5.26 -12.18 11.82
CA ASP A 25 4.82 -10.79 11.99
C ASP A 25 3.72 -10.62 13.07
N ILE A 26 2.96 -11.67 13.36
CA ILE A 26 1.87 -11.64 14.34
C ILE A 26 2.36 -12.03 15.74
N VAL A 27 3.47 -12.77 15.83
CA VAL A 27 4.03 -13.29 17.10
C VAL A 27 4.23 -12.20 18.15
N CYS A 28 4.62 -10.99 17.75
CA CYS A 28 4.83 -9.88 18.68
C CYS A 28 3.53 -9.30 19.27
N ARG A 29 2.37 -9.64 18.69
CA ARG A 29 1.04 -9.21 19.13
C ARG A 29 0.35 -10.24 20.02
N LEU A 30 0.88 -11.47 20.07
CA LEU A 30 0.31 -12.53 20.89
C LEU A 30 0.54 -12.25 22.37
N SER A 31 -0.50 -12.45 23.16
CA SER A 31 -0.48 -12.46 24.62
C SER A 31 0.34 -13.64 25.16
N THR A 32 0.67 -13.60 26.45
CA THR A 32 1.37 -14.72 27.11
C THR A 32 0.53 -16.01 27.07
N HIS A 33 -0.79 -15.89 27.24
CA HIS A 33 -1.69 -17.02 27.23
C HIS A 33 -1.77 -17.68 25.85
N GLU A 34 -1.85 -16.88 24.78
CA GLU A 34 -1.80 -17.40 23.41
C GLU A 34 -0.47 -18.11 23.10
N MET A 35 0.65 -17.59 23.60
CA MET A 35 1.95 -18.25 23.44
C MET A 35 2.04 -19.59 24.20
N GLU A 36 1.42 -19.68 25.38
CA GLU A 36 1.32 -20.94 26.13
C GLU A 36 0.50 -21.99 25.37
N ILE A 37 -0.65 -21.59 24.80
CA ILE A 37 -1.49 -22.47 23.95
C ILE A 37 -0.70 -22.99 22.74
N LEU A 38 0.17 -22.14 22.18
CA LEU A 38 1.04 -22.52 21.06
C LEU A 38 2.22 -23.42 21.48
N GLY A 39 2.41 -23.70 22.77
CA GLY A 39 3.45 -24.59 23.28
C GLY A 39 4.76 -23.89 23.65
N VAL A 40 4.76 -22.57 23.84
CA VAL A 40 5.91 -21.78 24.31
C VAL A 40 5.63 -21.28 25.73
N SER A 41 5.93 -22.09 26.74
CA SER A 41 5.54 -21.82 28.13
C SER A 41 6.55 -20.94 28.90
N SER A 42 7.81 -20.93 28.49
CA SER A 42 8.87 -20.17 29.15
C SER A 42 8.85 -18.71 28.73
N ARG A 43 8.73 -17.78 29.70
CA ARG A 43 8.81 -16.32 29.43
C ARG A 43 10.09 -15.92 28.71
N ALA A 44 11.21 -16.57 29.01
CA ALA A 44 12.48 -16.31 28.33
C ALA A 44 12.41 -16.72 26.85
N ASP A 45 11.78 -17.85 26.54
CA ASP A 45 11.63 -18.33 25.17
C ASP A 45 10.59 -17.53 24.39
N MET A 46 9.51 -17.09 25.03
CA MET A 46 8.58 -16.10 24.47
C MET A 46 9.31 -14.81 24.07
N MET A 47 10.19 -14.30 24.92
CA MET A 47 10.96 -13.08 24.64
C MET A 47 11.98 -13.28 23.51
N LYS A 48 12.72 -14.39 23.52
CA LYS A 48 13.63 -14.76 22.42
C LYS A 48 12.88 -14.91 21.10
N LEU A 49 11.73 -15.58 21.12
CA LEU A 49 10.89 -15.78 19.96
C LEU A 49 10.39 -14.44 19.40
N ARG A 50 9.85 -13.55 20.24
CA ARG A 50 9.45 -12.21 19.82
C ARG A 50 10.62 -11.46 19.20
N THR A 51 11.77 -11.44 19.87
CA THR A 51 12.97 -10.74 19.38
C THR A 51 13.40 -11.25 18.01
N GLU A 52 13.31 -12.55 17.77
CA GLU A 52 13.75 -13.15 16.52
C GLU A 52 12.71 -13.06 15.40
N CYS A 53 11.42 -13.06 15.75
CA CYS A 53 10.33 -12.77 14.84
C CYS A 53 10.33 -11.30 14.37
N VAL A 54 10.71 -10.34 15.22
CA VAL A 54 10.89 -8.94 14.80
C VAL A 54 11.95 -8.81 13.71
N LYS A 55 13.01 -9.60 13.78
CA LYS A 55 14.10 -9.62 12.77
C LYS A 55 13.75 -10.42 11.53
N TYR A 56 12.67 -11.20 11.57
CA TYR A 56 12.34 -12.12 10.48
C TYR A 56 11.91 -11.34 9.25
N GLY A 57 12.64 -11.53 8.15
CA GLY A 57 12.42 -10.79 6.90
C GLY A 57 13.02 -9.38 6.86
N THR A 58 13.68 -8.92 7.93
CA THR A 58 14.43 -7.64 7.95
C THR A 58 15.95 -7.85 7.95
N SER A 59 16.42 -9.10 7.83
CA SER A 59 17.84 -9.39 7.69
C SER A 59 18.33 -8.89 6.34
N ALA A 60 19.47 -8.19 6.32
CA ALA A 60 20.13 -7.89 5.06
C ALA A 60 20.50 -9.21 4.35
N PRO A 61 20.42 -9.27 3.01
CA PRO A 61 20.86 -10.42 2.24
C PRO A 61 22.31 -10.78 2.55
N ASN A 62 22.67 -12.05 2.36
CA ASN A 62 24.05 -12.49 2.53
C ASN A 62 24.98 -11.75 1.57
N LYS A 63 26.23 -11.49 1.97
CA LYS A 63 27.23 -10.94 1.05
C LYS A 63 27.97 -12.09 0.37
N ILE A 64 28.02 -12.05 -0.96
CA ILE A 64 28.82 -12.95 -1.81
C ILE A 64 30.11 -12.26 -2.22
N ASN A 65 31.19 -13.03 -2.29
CA ASN A 65 32.48 -12.55 -2.80
C ASN A 65 32.33 -12.19 -4.27
N SER A 66 32.88 -11.04 -4.65
CA SER A 66 32.92 -10.58 -6.04
C SER A 66 34.28 -10.92 -6.62
N GLU A 67 34.35 -11.32 -7.90
CA GLU A 67 35.61 -11.58 -8.61
C GLU A 67 36.56 -10.37 -8.57
N CYS A 68 35.99 -9.16 -8.52
CA CYS A 68 36.72 -7.92 -8.29
C CYS A 68 35.93 -6.98 -7.37
N GLY A 69 36.63 -6.30 -6.47
CA GLY A 69 36.07 -5.33 -5.53
C GLY A 69 35.43 -5.94 -4.27
N PRO A 70 34.75 -5.11 -3.45
CA PRO A 70 34.19 -5.55 -2.18
C PRO A 70 33.02 -6.55 -2.36
N PRO A 71 32.74 -7.40 -1.35
CA PRO A 71 31.63 -8.34 -1.37
C PRO A 71 30.28 -7.66 -1.65
N LYS A 72 29.42 -8.32 -2.44
CA LYS A 72 28.13 -7.79 -2.91
C LYS A 72 26.97 -8.49 -2.20
N PHE A 73 25.90 -7.77 -1.87
CA PHE A 73 24.66 -8.38 -1.36
C PHE A 73 24.05 -9.32 -2.39
N ASP A 74 23.76 -10.57 -2.03
CA ASP A 74 23.11 -11.56 -2.88
C ASP A 74 21.61 -11.26 -2.99
N ILE A 75 21.25 -10.53 -4.05
CA ILE A 75 19.87 -10.18 -4.36
C ILE A 75 19.54 -10.78 -5.73
N PRO A 76 18.74 -11.87 -5.78
CA PRO A 76 18.35 -12.50 -7.03
C PRO A 76 17.53 -11.57 -7.92
N LYS A 77 17.70 -11.69 -9.25
CA LYS A 77 16.93 -10.94 -10.24
C LYS A 77 15.42 -11.17 -10.09
N SER A 78 15.01 -12.39 -9.78
CA SER A 78 13.60 -12.78 -9.58
C SER A 78 12.93 -11.99 -8.45
N VAL A 79 13.63 -11.82 -7.32
CA VAL A 79 13.13 -11.07 -6.15
C VAL A 79 12.91 -9.61 -6.54
N LEU A 80 13.92 -8.95 -7.12
CA LEU A 80 13.77 -7.55 -7.54
C LEU A 80 12.70 -7.37 -8.61
N LYS A 81 12.62 -8.27 -9.58
CA LYS A 81 11.60 -8.23 -10.64
C LYS A 81 10.19 -8.33 -10.04
N SER A 82 9.94 -9.31 -9.17
CA SER A 82 8.64 -9.50 -8.52
C SER A 82 8.22 -8.28 -7.69
N VAL A 83 9.12 -7.73 -6.89
CA VAL A 83 8.81 -6.59 -6.02
C VAL A 83 8.55 -5.31 -6.85
N LEU A 84 9.26 -5.12 -7.97
CA LEU A 84 9.00 -4.03 -8.92
C LEU A 84 7.68 -4.21 -9.69
N GLU A 85 7.33 -5.44 -10.06
CA GLU A 85 6.05 -5.78 -10.71
C GLU A 85 4.87 -5.49 -9.78
N ASN A 86 5.01 -5.78 -8.49
CA ASN A 86 4.04 -5.46 -7.45
C ASN A 86 3.95 -3.95 -7.10
N GLY A 87 4.74 -3.09 -7.75
CA GLY A 87 4.59 -1.63 -7.67
C GLY A 87 5.25 -0.95 -6.47
N PHE A 88 6.01 -1.68 -5.65
CA PHE A 88 6.72 -1.13 -4.49
C PHE A 88 7.62 0.06 -4.88
N LYS A 89 7.76 1.05 -3.99
CA LYS A 89 8.72 2.15 -4.18
C LYS A 89 10.11 1.65 -3.85
N ILE A 90 11.14 2.21 -4.49
CA ILE A 90 12.54 1.82 -4.22
C ILE A 90 12.90 2.01 -2.73
N SER A 91 12.36 3.06 -2.09
CA SER A 91 12.47 3.28 -0.65
C SER A 91 11.92 2.12 0.18
N ASP A 92 10.81 1.53 -0.26
CA ASP A 92 10.16 0.43 0.45
C ASP A 92 10.92 -0.88 0.20
N ILE A 93 11.44 -1.10 -1.00
CA ILE A 93 12.33 -2.24 -1.33
C ILE A 93 13.61 -2.18 -0.51
N SER A 94 14.20 -0.99 -0.38
CA SER A 94 15.40 -0.75 0.43
C SER A 94 15.17 -1.10 1.89
N LYS A 95 14.04 -0.66 2.47
CA LYS A 95 13.64 -1.03 3.84
C LYS A 95 13.35 -2.52 3.98
N LEU A 96 12.66 -3.12 3.01
CA LEU A 96 12.29 -4.54 3.02
C LEU A 96 13.53 -5.45 2.99
N LEU A 97 14.50 -5.12 2.15
CA LEU A 97 15.74 -5.89 2.01
C LEU A 97 16.86 -5.41 2.95
N SER A 98 16.60 -4.42 3.81
CA SER A 98 17.61 -3.84 4.72
C SER A 98 18.94 -3.49 4.03
N VAL A 99 18.86 -2.89 2.84
CA VAL A 99 20.02 -2.42 2.05
C VAL A 99 19.80 -0.97 1.61
N SER A 100 20.86 -0.26 1.27
CA SER A 100 20.76 1.10 0.72
C SER A 100 20.02 1.15 -0.62
N GLU A 101 19.29 2.23 -0.88
CA GLU A 101 18.65 2.47 -2.19
C GLU A 101 19.68 2.38 -3.33
N SER A 102 20.90 2.90 -3.12
CA SER A 102 22.01 2.80 -4.09
C SER A 102 22.33 1.35 -4.48
N THR A 103 22.21 0.41 -3.54
CA THR A 103 22.40 -1.03 -3.82
C THR A 103 21.29 -1.57 -4.72
N ILE A 104 20.04 -1.15 -4.49
CA ILE A 104 18.90 -1.51 -5.33
C ILE A 104 19.06 -0.94 -6.74
N TYR A 105 19.36 0.36 -6.87
CA TYR A 105 19.59 0.99 -8.19
C TYR A 105 20.73 0.31 -8.97
N ARG A 106 21.85 0.00 -8.31
CA ARG A 106 22.97 -0.72 -8.94
C ARG A 106 22.55 -2.11 -9.45
N ARG A 107 21.79 -2.87 -8.64
CA ARG A 107 21.27 -4.19 -9.04
C ARG A 107 20.24 -4.09 -10.16
N MET A 108 19.38 -3.08 -10.12
CA MET A 108 18.43 -2.81 -11.21
C MET A 108 19.17 -2.55 -12.53
N SER A 109 20.19 -1.68 -12.51
CA SER A 109 21.03 -1.41 -13.67
C SER A 109 21.72 -2.69 -14.20
N GLN A 110 22.35 -3.47 -13.31
CA GLN A 110 23.00 -4.74 -13.66
C GLN A 110 22.05 -5.74 -14.34
N PHE A 111 20.79 -5.78 -13.92
CA PHE A 111 19.80 -6.72 -14.45
C PHE A 111 18.96 -6.16 -15.61
N GLY A 112 19.17 -4.90 -16.01
CA GLY A 112 18.35 -4.20 -17.01
C GLY A 112 16.90 -4.01 -16.54
N LEU A 113 16.68 -3.85 -15.23
CA LEU A 113 15.35 -3.65 -14.65
C LEU A 113 15.04 -2.16 -14.53
N SER A 114 13.83 -1.78 -14.93
CA SER A 114 13.32 -0.43 -14.73
C SER A 114 11.90 -0.48 -14.21
N LYS A 115 11.58 0.44 -13.28
CA LYS A 115 10.19 0.68 -12.87
C LYS A 115 9.35 1.23 -14.03
N MET A 116 10.01 1.82 -15.03
CA MET A 116 9.40 2.40 -16.23
C MET A 116 9.27 1.39 -17.39
N ASN A 117 9.34 0.09 -17.12
CA ASN A 117 9.02 -0.93 -18.12
C ASN A 117 7.51 -0.90 -18.38
N PHE A 118 7.10 -0.09 -19.37
CA PHE A 118 5.73 -0.03 -19.86
C PHE A 118 5.53 -1.07 -20.96
N THR A 119 4.32 -1.61 -21.05
CA THR A 119 3.96 -2.51 -22.15
C THR A 119 3.95 -1.71 -23.45
N GLN A 120 4.58 -2.25 -24.50
CA GLN A 120 4.44 -1.72 -25.85
C GLN A 120 3.07 -2.13 -26.37
N ILE A 121 2.08 -1.29 -26.11
CA ILE A 121 0.71 -1.41 -26.60
C ILE A 121 0.41 -0.19 -27.47
N ASP A 122 -0.27 -0.39 -28.58
CA ASP A 122 -0.73 0.70 -29.43
C ASP A 122 -1.85 1.49 -28.73
N ASP A 123 -2.04 2.76 -29.10
CA ASP A 123 -3.12 3.57 -28.54
C ASP A 123 -4.50 2.98 -28.89
N SER A 124 -4.67 2.42 -30.09
CA SER A 124 -5.93 1.81 -30.51
C SER A 124 -6.31 0.57 -29.69
N ASP A 125 -5.36 -0.33 -29.43
CA ASP A 125 -5.57 -1.51 -28.58
C ASP A 125 -5.85 -1.13 -27.12
N LEU A 126 -5.20 -0.07 -26.63
CA LEU A 126 -5.41 0.45 -25.29
C LEU A 126 -6.83 1.03 -25.15
N ASP A 127 -7.30 1.79 -26.14
CA ASP A 127 -8.66 2.35 -26.21
C ASP A 127 -9.71 1.23 -26.24
N LEU A 128 -9.51 0.20 -27.06
CA LEU A 128 -10.41 -0.95 -27.13
C LEU A 128 -10.51 -1.67 -25.78
N THR A 129 -9.37 -1.92 -25.14
CA THR A 129 -9.31 -2.59 -23.82
C THR A 129 -9.99 -1.74 -22.75
N LEU A 130 -9.74 -0.43 -22.73
CA LEU A 130 -10.37 0.49 -21.79
C LEU A 130 -11.86 0.62 -22.01
N GLY A 131 -12.31 0.70 -23.25
CA GLY A 131 -13.73 0.72 -23.61
C GLY A 131 -14.47 -0.51 -23.10
N GLN A 132 -13.87 -1.70 -23.20
CA GLN A 132 -14.44 -2.94 -22.64
C GLN A 132 -14.57 -2.86 -21.11
N ILE A 133 -13.50 -2.43 -20.42
CA ILE A 133 -13.49 -2.33 -18.96
C ILE A 133 -14.51 -1.30 -18.47
N ILE A 134 -14.60 -0.14 -19.12
CA ILE A 134 -15.54 0.92 -18.75
C ILE A 134 -16.99 0.48 -19.00
N LYS A 135 -17.24 -0.29 -20.07
CA LYS A 135 -18.57 -0.85 -20.33
C LYS A 135 -19.00 -1.84 -19.24
N GLU A 136 -18.07 -2.63 -18.72
CA GLU A 136 -18.32 -3.56 -17.60
C GLU A 136 -18.44 -2.83 -16.25
N PHE A 137 -17.63 -1.78 -16.04
CA PHE A 137 -17.55 -1.02 -14.80
C PHE A 137 -17.66 0.50 -15.05
N PRO A 138 -18.87 1.03 -15.31
CA PRO A 138 -19.07 2.42 -15.76
C PRO A 138 -18.71 3.50 -14.73
N LEU A 139 -18.64 3.15 -13.44
CA LEU A 139 -18.28 4.07 -12.35
C LEU A 139 -16.82 3.90 -11.89
N CYS A 140 -16.01 3.20 -12.67
CA CYS A 140 -14.62 2.90 -12.33
C CYS A 140 -13.74 4.16 -12.43
N GLY A 141 -13.09 4.53 -11.32
CA GLY A 141 -12.13 5.64 -11.31
C GLY A 141 -10.78 5.27 -11.93
N GLU A 142 -9.98 6.29 -12.28
CA GLU A 142 -8.65 6.16 -12.90
C GLU A 142 -7.76 5.11 -12.23
N THR A 143 -7.70 5.11 -10.89
CA THR A 143 -6.84 4.19 -10.12
C THR A 143 -7.27 2.73 -10.28
N LEU A 144 -8.57 2.46 -10.29
CA LEU A 144 -9.09 1.11 -10.45
C LEU A 144 -8.91 0.62 -11.89
N LEU A 145 -9.12 1.49 -12.89
CA LEU A 145 -8.82 1.21 -14.29
C LEU A 145 -7.35 0.84 -14.50
N GLN A 146 -6.43 1.61 -13.89
CA GLN A 146 -5.00 1.31 -13.93
C GLN A 146 -4.70 -0.07 -13.36
N GLN A 147 -5.34 -0.45 -12.26
CA GLN A 147 -5.16 -1.77 -11.64
C GLN A 147 -5.74 -2.90 -12.51
N MET A 148 -6.89 -2.69 -13.15
CA MET A 148 -7.50 -3.66 -14.06
C MET A 148 -6.61 -3.92 -15.28
N LEU A 149 -5.99 -2.88 -15.84
CA LEU A 149 -4.98 -3.04 -16.89
C LEU A 149 -3.77 -3.85 -16.40
N LEU A 150 -3.28 -3.57 -15.19
CA LEU A 150 -2.17 -4.32 -14.59
C LEU A 150 -2.51 -5.81 -14.42
N LEU A 151 -3.74 -6.14 -14.00
CA LEU A 151 -4.21 -7.53 -13.90
C LEU A 151 -4.27 -8.23 -15.26
N LYS A 152 -4.52 -7.48 -16.34
CA LYS A 152 -4.43 -7.96 -17.73
C LYS A 152 -3.00 -7.98 -18.28
N GLY A 153 -1.99 -7.66 -17.47
CA GLY A 153 -0.58 -7.61 -17.88
C GLY A 153 -0.19 -6.35 -18.67
N ILE A 154 -1.08 -5.35 -18.74
CA ILE A 154 -0.85 -4.10 -19.47
C ILE A 154 -0.43 -3.02 -18.48
N ARG A 155 0.82 -2.57 -18.59
CA ARG A 155 1.35 -1.44 -17.83
C ARG A 155 1.45 -0.23 -18.74
N ALA A 156 0.38 0.57 -18.78
CA ALA A 156 0.34 1.83 -19.52
C ALA A 156 0.88 3.01 -18.69
N ARG A 157 1.36 4.04 -19.37
CA ARG A 157 1.72 5.32 -18.73
C ARG A 157 0.44 6.02 -18.26
N ARG A 158 0.51 6.71 -17.12
CA ARG A 158 -0.65 7.41 -16.54
C ARG A 158 -1.23 8.48 -17.48
N TRP A 159 -0.39 9.18 -18.25
CA TRP A 159 -0.86 10.18 -19.20
C TRP A 159 -1.62 9.53 -20.37
N ARG A 160 -1.13 8.43 -20.95
CA ARG A 160 -1.84 7.66 -22.00
C ARG A 160 -3.21 7.20 -21.52
N LEU A 161 -3.26 6.61 -20.32
CA LEU A 161 -4.53 6.21 -19.70
C LEU A 161 -5.54 7.36 -19.66
N ARG A 162 -5.11 8.57 -19.28
CA ARG A 162 -5.98 9.75 -19.20
C ARG A 162 -6.43 10.24 -20.56
N GLU A 163 -5.55 10.23 -21.56
CA GLU A 163 -5.89 10.61 -22.93
C GLU A 163 -6.94 9.67 -23.52
N CYS A 164 -6.78 8.35 -23.34
CA CYS A 164 -7.77 7.34 -23.74
C CYS A 164 -9.10 7.49 -22.97
N MET A 165 -9.04 7.78 -21.67
CA MET A 165 -10.24 7.89 -20.82
C MET A 165 -11.04 9.17 -21.08
N HIS A 166 -10.39 10.27 -21.47
CA HIS A 166 -11.02 11.59 -21.56
C HIS A 166 -12.19 11.63 -22.58
N PRO A 167 -12.07 11.07 -23.81
CA PRO A 167 -13.21 10.96 -24.73
C PRO A 167 -14.33 10.04 -24.21
N LEU A 168 -13.97 8.97 -23.51
CA LEU A 168 -14.91 7.93 -23.05
C LEU A 168 -15.83 8.42 -21.91
N ASP A 169 -15.40 9.39 -21.11
CA ASP A 169 -16.12 9.90 -19.94
C ASP A 169 -16.52 11.38 -20.08
N THR A 170 -16.76 11.85 -21.31
CA THR A 170 -17.20 13.25 -21.54
C THR A 170 -18.51 13.57 -20.82
N ALA A 171 -19.48 12.65 -20.84
CA ALA A 171 -20.76 12.79 -20.15
C ALA A 171 -20.62 12.80 -18.62
N GLY A 172 -19.82 11.91 -18.02
CA GLY A 172 -19.61 11.88 -16.57
C GLY A 172 -18.77 13.04 -16.06
N VAL A 173 -17.83 13.56 -16.87
CA VAL A 173 -17.17 14.85 -16.60
C VAL A 173 -18.18 16.01 -16.60
N GLN A 174 -19.08 16.08 -17.59
CA GLN A 174 -20.12 17.11 -17.61
C GLN A 174 -21.09 17.00 -16.43
N ALA A 175 -21.56 15.79 -16.10
CA ALA A 175 -22.43 15.55 -14.95
C ALA A 175 -21.78 15.97 -13.61
N ARG A 176 -20.47 15.71 -13.44
CA ARG A 176 -19.73 16.17 -12.26
C ARG A 176 -19.52 17.68 -12.24
N ARG A 177 -19.42 18.33 -13.40
CA ARG A 177 -19.36 19.80 -13.51
C ARG A 177 -20.71 20.43 -13.16
N THR A 178 -21.82 19.86 -13.61
CA THR A 178 -23.18 20.38 -13.36
C THR A 178 -23.66 20.12 -11.93
N GLY A 179 -23.29 18.99 -11.34
CA GLY A 179 -23.60 18.65 -9.93
C GLY A 179 -22.71 19.34 -8.89
N ARG A 180 -21.80 20.23 -9.31
CA ARG A 180 -20.96 20.98 -8.37
C ARG A 180 -21.84 21.96 -7.61
N LEU A 181 -22.05 21.70 -6.31
CA LEU A 181 -22.69 22.64 -5.40
C LEU A 181 -22.04 24.02 -5.57
N HIS A 182 -22.77 24.95 -6.17
CA HIS A 182 -22.38 26.35 -6.15
C HIS A 182 -22.32 26.78 -4.69
N ARG A 183 -21.18 27.30 -4.25
CA ARG A 183 -21.09 27.96 -2.95
C ARG A 183 -22.12 29.09 -2.96
N ARG A 184 -23.20 28.91 -2.20
CA ARG A 184 -24.22 29.93 -2.03
C ARG A 184 -23.60 31.02 -1.18
N VAL A 185 -23.57 32.25 -1.70
CA VAL A 185 -23.28 33.44 -0.90
C VAL A 185 -24.62 33.85 -0.29
N TYR A 186 -24.72 33.75 1.02
CA TYR A 186 -25.87 34.21 1.79
C TYR A 186 -25.39 35.33 2.72
N ASN A 187 -26.23 36.36 2.85
CA ASN A 187 -26.04 37.45 3.79
C ASN A 187 -27.12 37.35 4.87
N VAL A 188 -26.74 37.48 6.13
CA VAL A 188 -27.65 37.39 7.28
C VAL A 188 -27.64 38.73 8.02
N MET A 189 -28.74 39.06 8.69
CA MET A 189 -28.98 40.40 9.25
C MET A 189 -28.07 40.75 10.43
N GLY A 190 -27.45 39.77 11.09
CA GLY A 190 -26.54 39.99 12.22
C GLY A 190 -26.03 38.68 12.85
N PRO A 191 -25.18 38.77 13.89
CA PRO A 191 -24.70 37.60 14.64
C PRO A 191 -25.84 36.76 15.23
N ASN A 192 -25.63 35.44 15.33
CA ASN A 192 -26.59 34.45 15.84
C ASN A 192 -27.91 34.33 15.07
N HIS A 193 -27.98 34.93 13.88
CA HIS A 193 -29.17 34.84 13.03
C HIS A 193 -29.24 33.53 12.22
N LEU A 194 -28.10 32.88 11.99
CA LEU A 194 -27.98 31.59 11.32
C LEU A 194 -26.69 30.90 11.77
N TRP A 195 -26.77 29.63 12.15
CA TRP A 195 -25.59 28.81 12.44
C TRP A 195 -25.42 27.72 11.39
N HIS A 196 -24.17 27.47 10.98
CA HIS A 196 -23.82 26.32 10.15
C HIS A 196 -23.19 25.27 11.04
N ILE A 197 -23.82 24.10 11.08
CA ILE A 197 -23.31 22.94 11.82
C ILE A 197 -22.87 21.93 10.77
N ASP A 198 -21.62 21.47 10.89
CA ASP A 198 -21.05 20.45 10.00
C ASP A 198 -20.31 19.38 10.82
N THR A 199 -20.26 18.17 10.26
CA THR A 199 -19.61 17.02 10.88
C THR A 199 -18.43 16.54 10.04
N ASN A 200 -17.25 16.49 10.65
CA ASN A 200 -16.04 15.99 10.02
C ASN A 200 -15.81 14.52 10.40
N HIS A 201 -16.00 13.65 9.41
CA HIS A 201 -15.87 12.19 9.54
C HIS A 201 -14.50 11.64 9.16
N LYS A 202 -13.49 12.49 8.88
CA LYS A 202 -12.16 12.01 8.43
C LYS A 202 -11.48 11.10 9.46
N LEU A 203 -11.85 11.21 10.74
CA LEU A 203 -11.30 10.42 11.84
C LEU A 203 -12.19 9.26 12.28
N VAL A 204 -13.23 8.93 11.53
CA VAL A 204 -14.21 7.88 11.91
C VAL A 204 -13.55 6.51 12.09
N ARG A 205 -12.45 6.23 11.38
CA ARG A 205 -11.67 4.98 11.52
C ARG A 205 -11.10 4.79 12.94
N TRP A 206 -10.82 5.88 13.64
CA TRP A 206 -10.40 5.89 15.05
C TRP A 206 -11.57 6.14 16.01
N ARG A 207 -12.81 6.05 15.53
CA ARG A 207 -14.04 6.30 16.29
C ARG A 207 -14.21 7.73 16.79
N PHE A 208 -13.56 8.71 16.13
CA PHE A 208 -13.78 10.13 16.40
C PHE A 208 -14.61 10.77 15.29
N VAL A 209 -15.60 11.55 15.68
CA VAL A 209 -16.37 12.46 14.80
C VAL A 209 -16.30 13.84 15.42
N ILE A 210 -15.81 14.81 14.65
CA ILE A 210 -15.74 16.21 15.10
C ILE A 210 -17.00 16.90 14.59
N VAL A 211 -17.78 17.48 15.49
CA VAL A 211 -18.93 18.32 15.17
C VAL A 211 -18.54 19.76 15.48
N GLY A 212 -18.79 20.68 14.57
CA GLY A 212 -18.49 22.09 14.78
C GLY A 212 -19.58 22.99 14.25
N GLY A 213 -19.84 24.08 14.97
CA GLY A 213 -20.76 25.15 14.61
C GLY A 213 -20.01 26.45 14.28
N ILE A 214 -20.44 27.15 13.24
CA ILE A 214 -19.94 28.50 12.90
C ILE A 214 -21.11 29.45 12.68
N ASP A 215 -21.00 30.65 13.24
CA ASP A 215 -21.98 31.72 13.02
C ASP A 215 -21.92 32.23 11.57
N GLY A 216 -23.09 32.32 10.94
CA GLY A 216 -23.23 32.67 9.53
C GLY A 216 -22.87 34.13 9.21
N PHE A 217 -22.96 35.03 10.20
CA PHE A 217 -22.60 36.45 10.05
C PHE A 217 -21.13 36.70 10.36
N SER A 218 -20.71 36.45 11.59
CA SER A 218 -19.38 36.76 12.12
C SER A 218 -18.30 35.77 11.68
N ARG A 219 -18.69 34.57 11.20
CA ARG A 219 -17.78 33.45 10.90
C ARG A 219 -16.96 32.99 12.11
N LEU A 220 -17.42 33.29 13.33
CA LEU A 220 -16.83 32.79 14.56
C LEU A 220 -17.33 31.38 14.87
N ILE A 221 -16.44 30.55 15.42
CA ILE A 221 -16.77 29.21 15.89
C ILE A 221 -17.66 29.36 17.13
N THR A 222 -18.81 28.69 17.11
CA THR A 222 -19.79 28.76 18.21
C THR A 222 -19.65 27.61 19.19
N PHE A 223 -19.30 26.40 18.71
CA PHE A 223 -18.99 25.22 19.51
C PHE A 223 -18.36 24.12 18.67
#